data_AF-A0A366ECV0-F1
#
_entry.id   AF-A0A366ECV0-F1
#
_cell.length_a   1.000
_cell.length_b   1.000
_cell.length_c   1.000
_cell.angle_alpha   90.00
_cell.angle_beta   90.00
_cell.angle_gamma   90.00
#
_symmetry.space_group_name_H-M   'P 1'
#
loop_
_entity.id
_entity.type
_entity.pdbx_description
1 polymer ?
#
loop_
_entity_poly.entity_id
_entity_poly.type
_entity_poly.pdbx_seq_one_letter_code
_entity_poly.pdbx_strand_id
1 'polypeptide(L)' 'MMEQQKEKLYFLGYFLIFPLIFITSFLLWGFVIKGNGLWIVLTDALSIIGIYYILTSIIFSFVMRKQVKFENE' A
#
# COMPACT_ATOMS: atom_id res chain seq x y z
N MET A 1 -4.11 13.10 22.98
CA MET A 1 -5.24 12.85 22.06
C MET A 1 -4.95 13.24 20.60
N MET A 2 -4.06 14.22 20.30
CA MET A 2 -3.71 14.59 18.92
C MET A 2 -2.79 13.60 18.17
N GLU A 3 -1.93 12.84 18.86
CA GLU A 3 -1.01 11.85 18.24
C GLU A 3 -1.75 10.70 17.53
N GLN A 4 -2.77 10.14 18.18
CA GLN A 4 -3.57 9.02 17.65
C GLN A 4 -4.33 9.39 16.35
N GLN A 5 -4.75 10.65 16.21
CA GLN A 5 -5.40 11.12 14.98
C GLN A 5 -4.42 11.18 13.81
N LYS A 6 -3.16 11.56 14.06
CA LYS A 6 -2.12 11.59 13.03
C LYS A 6 -1.78 10.18 12.55
N GLU A 7 -1.59 9.23 13.45
CA GLU A 7 -1.33 7.81 13.09
C GLU A 7 -2.46 7.22 12.23
N LYS A 8 -3.71 7.49 12.61
CA LYS A 8 -4.89 7.05 11.84
C LYS A 8 -4.95 7.69 10.45
N LEU A 9 -4.56 8.95 10.32
CA LEU A 9 -4.44 9.68 9.06
C LEU A 9 -3.31 9.10 8.18
N TYR A 10 -2.15 8.80 8.76
CA TYR A 10 -1.05 8.15 8.06
C TYR A 10 -1.45 6.76 7.57
N PHE A 11 -2.11 5.97 8.41
CA PHE A 11 -2.62 4.66 8.03
C PHE A 11 -3.63 4.78 6.88
N LEU A 12 -4.62 5.66 6.98
CA LEU A 12 -5.63 5.85 5.95
C LEU A 12 -5.03 6.35 4.63
N GLY A 13 -4.07 7.27 4.71
CA GLY A 13 -3.37 7.82 3.55
C GLY A 13 -2.54 6.77 2.82
N TYR A 14 -1.60 6.13 3.52
CA TYR A 14 -0.70 5.15 2.94
C TYR A 14 -1.41 3.86 2.53
N PHE A 15 -2.42 3.43 3.28
CA PHE A 15 -3.06 2.14 3.04
C PHE A 15 -4.22 2.22 2.05
N LEU A 16 -4.84 3.39 1.87
CA LEU A 16 -6.05 3.53 1.05
C LEU A 16 -5.92 4.58 -0.05
N ILE A 17 -5.49 5.80 0.28
CA ILE A 17 -5.42 6.88 -0.71
C ILE A 17 -4.28 6.64 -1.70
N PHE A 18 -3.10 6.25 -1.23
CA PHE A 18 -1.94 6.03 -2.08
C PHE A 18 -2.16 4.90 -3.12
N PRO A 19 -2.67 3.72 -2.73
CA PRO A 19 -2.99 2.66 -3.69
C PRO A 19 -4.08 3.07 -4.67
N LEU A 20 -5.08 3.85 -4.23
CA LEU A 20 -6.15 4.33 -5.12
C LEU A 20 -5.63 5.32 -6.18
N ILE A 21 -4.78 6.27 -5.77
CA ILE A 21 -4.12 7.20 -6.71
C ILE A 21 -3.21 6.43 -7.67
N PHE A 22 -2.51 5.41 -7.17
CA PHE A 22 -1.68 4.56 -8.01
C PHE A 22 -2.52 3.79 -9.05
N ILE A 23 -3.60 3.12 -8.64
CA ILE A 23 -4.51 2.39 -9.55
C ILE A 23 -5.03 3.33 -10.64
N THR A 24 -5.57 4.48 -10.24
CA THR A 24 -6.17 5.43 -11.19
C THR A 24 -5.13 5.95 -12.17
N SER A 25 -3.94 6.33 -11.71
CA SER A 25 -2.84 6.81 -12.55
C SER A 25 -2.30 5.71 -13.48
N PHE A 26 -2.16 4.48 -12.98
CA PHE A 26 -1.65 3.34 -13.74
C PHE A 26 -2.62 2.88 -14.82
N LEU A 27 -3.93 2.88 -14.52
CA LEU A 27 -4.98 2.63 -15.50
C LEU A 27 -5.02 3.74 -16.55
N LEU A 28 -4.95 5.01 -16.15
CA LEU A 28 -4.92 6.12 -17.10
C LEU A 28 -3.75 5.98 -18.07
N TRP A 29 -2.56 5.69 -17.55
CA TRP A 29 -1.36 5.50 -18.36
C TRP A 29 -1.44 4.25 -19.25
N GLY A 30 -1.71 3.09 -18.64
CA GLY A 30 -1.66 1.80 -19.32
C GLY A 30 -2.78 1.61 -20.35
N PHE A 31 -4.01 2.02 -20.00
CA PHE A 31 -5.17 1.84 -20.86
C PHE A 31 -5.33 3.00 -21.84
N VAL A 32 -5.27 4.26 -21.39
CA VAL A 32 -5.58 5.42 -22.25
C VAL A 32 -4.40 5.82 -23.13
N ILE A 33 -3.17 5.84 -22.59
CA ILE A 33 -2.00 6.35 -23.32
C ILE A 33 -1.32 5.21 -24.10
N LYS A 34 -1.10 4.06 -23.47
CA LYS A 34 -0.46 2.90 -24.11
C LYS A 34 -1.40 2.04 -24.95
N GLY A 35 -2.71 2.11 -24.72
CA GLY A 35 -3.69 1.27 -25.42
C GLY A 35 -3.59 -0.22 -25.07
N ASN A 36 -2.98 -0.57 -23.93
CA ASN A 36 -2.89 -1.96 -23.50
C ASN A 36 -4.28 -2.49 -23.12
N GLY A 37 -4.48 -3.80 -23.25
CA GLY A 37 -5.73 -4.44 -22.84
C GLY A 37 -6.06 -4.17 -21.37
N LEU A 38 -7.30 -3.75 -21.09
CA LEU A 38 -7.74 -3.36 -19.74
C LEU A 38 -7.47 -4.45 -18.70
N TRP A 39 -7.72 -5.71 -19.04
CA TRP A 39 -7.43 -6.85 -18.18
C TRP A 39 -5.95 -6.98 -17.84
N ILE A 40 -5.05 -6.75 -18.79
CA ILE A 40 -3.60 -6.83 -18.57
C ILE A 40 -3.17 -5.72 -17.61
N VAL A 41 -3.57 -4.48 -17.90
CA VAL A 41 -3.24 -3.30 -17.08
C VAL A 41 -3.78 -3.45 -15.65
N LEU A 42 -5.00 -3.99 -15.50
CA LEU A 42 -5.61 -4.21 -14.20
C LEU A 42 -4.89 -5.29 -13.40
N THR A 43 -4.53 -6.41 -14.04
CA THR A 43 -3.82 -7.50 -13.38
C THR A 43 -2.42 -7.07 -12.95
N ASP A 44 -1.73 -6.29 -13.78
CA ASP A 44 -0.43 -5.70 -13.46
C ASP A 44 -0.54 -4.74 -12.26
N ALA A 45 -1.52 -3.83 -12.28
CA ALA A 45 -1.75 -2.89 -11.19
C ALA A 45 -2.06 -3.60 -9.87
N LEU A 46 -2.95 -4.59 -9.89
CA LEU A 46 -3.32 -5.38 -8.72
C LEU A 46 -2.14 -6.21 -8.20
N SER A 47 -1.30 -6.74 -9.09
CA SER A 47 -0.10 -7.48 -8.70
C SER A 47 0.91 -6.59 -7.98
N ILE A 48 1.15 -5.37 -8.49
CA ILE A 48 2.05 -4.40 -7.86
C ILE A 48 1.55 -4.03 -6.45
N ILE A 49 0.24 -3.81 -6.31
CA ILE A 49 -0.38 -3.48 -5.02
C ILE A 49 -0.34 -4.67 -4.06
N GLY A 50 -0.58 -5.88 -4.56
CA GLY A 50 -0.45 -7.10 -3.77
C GLY A 50 0.97 -7.25 -3.20
N ILE A 51 2.00 -7.04 -4.03
CA ILE A 51 3.40 -7.05 -3.59
C ILE A 51 3.66 -5.96 -2.56
N TYR A 52 3.16 -4.73 -2.78
CA TYR A 52 3.27 -3.62 -1.83
C TYR A 52 2.71 -3.99 -0.44
N TYR A 53 1.54 -4.63 -0.39
CA TYR A 53 0.93 -5.05 0.88
C TYR A 53 1.68 -6.21 1.54
N ILE A 54 2.20 -7.17 0.77
CA ILE A 54 3.03 -8.24 1.30
C ILE A 54 4.29 -7.67 1.94
N LEU A 55 5.00 -6.78 1.25
CA LEU A 55 6.22 -6.14 1.76
C LEU A 55 5.94 -5.32 3.02
N THR A 56 4.90 -4.49 3.01
CA THR A 56 4.52 -3.71 4.20
C THR A 56 4.13 -4.62 5.37
N SER A 57 3.40 -5.71 5.13
CA SER A 57 3.08 -6.70 6.17
C SER A 57 4.31 -7.39 6.75
N ILE A 58 5.30 -7.73 5.90
CA ILE A 58 6.57 -8.31 6.35
C ILE A 58 7.32 -7.32 7.24
N ILE A 59 7.48 -6.07 6.79
CA ILE A 59 8.15 -5.02 7.56
C ILE A 59 7.45 -4.81 8.91
N PHE A 60 6.12 -4.71 8.90
CA PHE A 60 5.33 -4.50 10.11
C PHE A 60 5.47 -5.67 11.10
N SER A 61 5.50 -6.90 10.59
CA SER A 61 5.73 -8.11 11.41
C SER A 61 7.10 -8.06 12.11
N PHE A 62 8.15 -7.64 11.41
CA PHE A 62 9.49 -7.47 12.00
C PHE A 62 9.53 -6.33 13.04
N VAL A 63 8.89 -5.19 12.75
CA VAL A 63 8.84 -4.04 13.67
C VAL A 63 8.08 -4.40 14.96
N MET A 64 6.92 -5.05 14.85
CA MET A 64 6.14 -5.47 16.02
C MET A 64 6.87 -6.52 16.86
N ARG A 65 7.52 -7.50 16.23
CA ARG A 65 8.36 -8.48 16.96
C ARG A 65 9.48 -7.80 17.73
N LYS A 66 10.08 -6.74 17.18
CA LYS A 66 11.13 -5.97 17.85
C LYS A 66 10.59 -5.23 19.08
N GLN A 67 9.43 -4.58 18.99
CA GLN A 67 8.83 -3.88 20.14
C GLN A 67 8.46 -4.82 21.29
N VAL A 68 7.82 -5.96 20.99
CA VAL A 68 7.46 -6.96 22.02
C VAL A 68 8.68 -7.51 22.77
N LYS A 69 9.83 -7.59 22.11
CA LYS A 69 11.06 -8.06 22.76
C LYS A 69 11.61 -7.04 23.78
N PHE A 70 11.52 -5.74 23.50
CA PHE A 70 11.99 -4.68 24.42
C PHE A 70 11.09 -4.47 25.64
N GLU A 71 9.82 -4.89 25.59
CA GLU A 71 8.90 -4.77 26.74
C GLU A 71 9.02 -5.93 27.73
N ASN A 72 9.71 -7.02 27.36
CA ASN A 72 9.95 -8.19 28.21
C ASN A 72 11.39 -8.25 28.79
N GLU A 73 12.20 -7.20 28.59
CA GLU A 73 13.55 -7.02 29.18
C GLU A 73 13.52 -5.90 30.23
#